data_AF-A0A958D2D5-F1
#
_entry.id   AF-A0A958D2D5-F1
#
_cell.length_a   1.000
_cell.length_b   1.000
_cell.length_c   1.000
_cell.angle_alpha   90.00
_cell.angle_beta   90.00
_cell.angle_gamma   90.00
#
_symmetry.space_group_name_H-M   'P 1'
#
loop_
_entity.id
_entity.type
_entity.pdbx_description
1 polymer ?
#
loop_
_entity_poly.entity_id
_entity_poly.type
_entity_poly.pdbx_seq_one_letter_code
_entity_poly.pdbx_strand_id
1 'polypeptide(L)'
;MTKQTQPTNLPSVVHRGLARICGQWQGVTRTWFEPGQLADESSQRGVIRSVLGGYFVVHEYEGTLQGQPMRGIAIFGFDVA
;
A
#
# COMPACT_ATOMS: atom_id res chain seq x y z
N MET A 1 -32.70 28.83 -2.58
CA MET A 1 -32.62 27.62 -1.72
C MET A 1 -31.29 26.95 -2.00
N THR A 2 -30.25 27.35 -1.28
CA THR A 2 -28.86 26.90 -1.45
C THR A 2 -28.75 25.47 -0.92
N LYS A 3 -28.52 24.48 -1.81
CA LYS A 3 -28.16 23.13 -1.38
C LYS A 3 -26.77 23.21 -0.73
N GLN A 4 -26.74 23.24 0.60
CA GLN A 4 -25.52 22.94 1.35
C GLN A 4 -25.23 21.47 1.15
N THR A 5 -24.31 21.15 0.24
CA THR A 5 -23.80 19.80 0.07
C THR A 5 -22.93 19.51 1.29
N GLN A 6 -23.46 18.75 2.24
CA GLN A 6 -22.68 18.29 3.39
C GLN A 6 -21.54 17.39 2.88
N PRO A 7 -20.28 17.64 3.23
CA PRO A 7 -19.20 16.74 2.86
C PRO A 7 -19.54 15.38 3.45
N THR A 8 -19.68 14.38 2.57
CA THR A 8 -20.03 13.03 2.99
C THR A 8 -18.79 12.45 3.66
N ASN A 9 -18.75 12.42 4.99
CA ASN A 9 -17.65 11.87 5.80
C ASN A 9 -17.52 10.33 5.70
N LEU A 10 -18.12 9.70 4.68
CA LEU A 10 -18.05 8.25 4.47
C LEU A 10 -17.04 7.94 3.35
N PRO A 11 -16.21 6.88 3.51
CA PRO A 11 -15.29 6.44 2.47
C PRO A 11 -16.03 6.18 1.15
N SER A 12 -15.54 6.78 0.07
CA SER A 12 -16.08 6.53 -1.28
C SER A 12 -15.93 5.05 -1.68
N VAL A 13 -16.57 4.66 -2.79
CA VAL A 13 -16.38 3.30 -3.36
C VAL A 13 -14.90 3.00 -3.60
N VAL A 14 -14.11 4.01 -3.98
CA VAL A 14 -12.67 3.87 -4.24
C VAL A 14 -11.90 3.62 -2.94
N HIS A 15 -12.20 4.37 -1.87
CA HIS A 15 -11.62 4.12 -0.54
C HIS A 15 -11.95 2.71 -0.02
N ARG A 16 -13.19 2.24 -0.21
CA ARG A 16 -13.56 0.84 0.12
C ARG A 16 -12.77 -0.19 -0.69
N GLY A 17 -12.27 0.18 -1.87
CA GLY A 17 -11.36 -0.63 -2.67
C GLY A 17 -10.03 -0.90 -1.96
N LEU A 18 -9.49 0.08 -1.22
CA LEU A 18 -8.23 -0.09 -0.47
C LEU A 18 -8.33 -1.17 0.60
N ALA A 19 -9.49 -1.35 1.23
CA ALA A 19 -9.69 -2.41 2.22
C ALA A 19 -9.51 -3.82 1.65
N ARG A 20 -9.66 -4.01 0.32
CA ARG A 20 -9.51 -5.32 -0.34
C ARG A 20 -8.07 -5.83 -0.35
N ILE A 21 -7.09 -4.95 -0.22
CA ILE A 21 -5.67 -5.34 -0.18
C ILE A 21 -5.16 -5.54 1.26
N CYS A 22 -6.00 -5.30 2.27
CA CYS A 22 -5.63 -5.58 3.66
C CYS A 22 -5.43 -7.08 3.88
N GLY A 23 -4.39 -7.44 4.62
CA GLY A 23 -4.01 -8.83 4.86
C GLY A 23 -2.54 -9.00 5.20
N GLN A 24 -2.14 -10.25 5.39
CA GLN A 24 -0.74 -10.64 5.49
C GLN A 24 -0.29 -11.14 4.12
N TRP A 25 0.88 -10.69 3.70
CA TRP A 25 1.42 -10.95 2.37
C TRP A 25 2.80 -11.56 2.48
N GLN A 26 3.07 -12.51 1.61
CA GLN A 26 4.39 -13.05 1.36
C GLN A 26 4.59 -13.23 -0.14
N GLY A 27 5.77 -12.89 -0.62
CA GLY A 27 6.07 -12.96 -2.04
C GLY A 27 7.57 -12.91 -2.33
N VAL A 28 7.87 -12.74 -3.60
CA VAL A 28 9.23 -12.57 -4.12
C VAL A 28 9.32 -11.21 -4.77
N THR A 29 10.30 -10.42 -4.35
CA THR A 29 10.67 -9.15 -4.98
C THR A 29 11.84 -9.41 -5.92
N ARG A 30 11.77 -8.82 -7.11
CA ARG A 30 12.87 -8.79 -8.07
C ARG A 30 13.20 -7.34 -8.36
N THR A 31 14.48 -6.99 -8.32
CA THR A 31 14.97 -5.62 -8.48
C THR A 31 15.89 -5.54 -9.69
N TRP A 32 15.70 -4.50 -10.50
CA TRP A 32 16.54 -4.16 -11.64
C TRP A 32 17.03 -2.72 -11.48
N PHE A 33 18.35 -2.51 -11.53
CA PHE A 33 18.92 -1.16 -11.62
C PHE A 33 19.16 -0.73 -13.08
N GLU A 34 19.36 -1.71 -13.96
CA GLU A 34 19.49 -1.52 -15.40
C GLU A 34 18.39 -2.30 -16.13
N PRO A 35 17.87 -1.79 -17.27
CA PRO A 35 16.86 -2.49 -18.05
C PRO A 35 17.29 -3.91 -18.43
N GLY A 36 16.50 -4.91 -18.06
CA GLY A 36 16.72 -6.32 -18.44
C GLY A 36 17.77 -7.07 -17.62
N GLN A 37 18.55 -6.42 -16.75
CA GLN A 37 19.54 -7.09 -15.90
C GLN A 37 19.05 -7.23 -14.45
N LEU A 38 18.65 -8.45 -14.06
CA LEU A 38 18.21 -8.74 -12.69
C LEU A 38 19.37 -8.49 -11.71
N ALA A 39 19.17 -7.58 -10.77
CA ALA A 39 20.18 -7.19 -9.79
C ALA A 39 20.01 -7.92 -8.44
N ASP A 40 18.77 -8.23 -8.06
CA ASP A 40 18.45 -8.94 -6.81
C ASP A 40 17.10 -9.67 -6.93
N GLU A 41 16.99 -10.84 -6.29
CA GLU A 41 15.73 -11.56 -6.06
C GLU A 41 15.67 -12.00 -4.60
N SER A 42 14.61 -11.61 -3.90
CA SER A 42 14.51 -11.85 -2.45
C SER A 42 13.08 -12.13 -2.00
N SER A 43 12.94 -12.87 -0.90
CA SER A 43 11.64 -13.05 -0.25
C SER A 43 11.23 -11.77 0.48
N GLN A 44 9.96 -11.38 0.34
CA GLN A 44 9.37 -10.23 1.03
C GLN A 44 8.17 -10.69 1.85
N ARG A 45 8.01 -10.13 3.05
CA ARG A 45 6.83 -10.29 3.90
C ARG A 45 6.28 -8.93 4.29
N GLY A 46 4.97 -8.82 4.43
CA GLY A 46 4.36 -7.57 4.81
C GLY A 46 2.93 -7.71 5.33
N VAL A 47 2.48 -6.68 6.03
CA VAL A 47 1.11 -6.58 6.54
C VAL A 47 0.51 -5.29 6.01
N ILE A 48 -0.68 -5.40 5.41
CA ILE A 48 -1.46 -4.25 4.98
C ILE A 48 -2.67 -4.13 5.91
N ARG A 49 -2.82 -2.96 6.54
CA ARG A 49 -3.92 -2.67 7.46
C ARG A 49 -4.59 -1.35 7.12
N SER A 50 -5.91 -1.31 7.29
CA SER A 50 -6.67 -0.07 7.13
C SER A 50 -6.45 0.87 8.31
N VAL A 51 -6.36 2.17 8.03
CA VAL A 51 -6.24 3.23 9.03
C VAL A 51 -7.18 4.37 8.71
N LEU A 52 -7.38 5.26 9.68
CA LEU A 52 -8.28 6.42 9.58
C LEU A 52 -9.66 6.01 9.04
N GLY A 53 -10.30 4.98 9.62
CA GLY A 53 -11.67 4.60 9.26
C GLY A 53 -11.89 4.11 7.82
N GLY A 54 -10.85 3.65 7.10
CA GLY A 54 -11.00 3.15 5.73
C GLY A 54 -10.51 4.08 4.63
N TYR A 55 -10.02 5.28 4.98
CA TYR A 55 -9.53 6.25 3.99
C TYR A 55 -8.11 5.95 3.50
N PHE A 56 -7.32 5.28 4.34
CA PHE A 56 -5.95 4.91 4.00
C PHE A 56 -5.69 3.45 4.37
N VAL A 57 -4.64 2.91 3.78
CA VAL A 57 -4.02 1.66 4.25
C VAL A 57 -2.53 1.88 4.44
N VAL A 58 -1.99 1.20 5.45
CA VAL A 58 -0.55 1.17 5.76
C VAL A 58 -0.03 -0.21 5.43
N HIS A 59 1.01 -0.28 4.60
CA HIS A 59 1.77 -1.49 4.30
C HIS A 59 3.11 -1.41 5.02
N GLU A 60 3.31 -2.28 6.01
CA GLU A 60 4.59 -2.47 6.69
C GLU A 60 5.23 -3.73 6.11
N TYR A 61 6.49 -3.64 5.65
CA TYR A 61 7.16 -4.76 5.00
C TYR A 61 8.62 -4.91 5.41
N GLU A 62 9.09 -6.15 5.32
CA GLU A 62 10.48 -6.54 5.52
C GLU A 62 10.94 -7.46 4.39
N GLY A 63 12.24 -7.43 4.13
CA GLY A 63 12.90 -8.28 3.15
C GLY A 63 14.40 -8.04 3.16
N THR A 64 15.03 -8.34 2.03
CA THR A 64 16.45 -8.04 1.82
C THR A 64 16.65 -7.40 0.46
N LEU A 65 17.70 -6.60 0.33
CA LEU A 65 18.20 -6.11 -0.95
C LEU A 65 19.70 -6.39 -1.01
N GLN A 66 20.15 -7.17 -1.99
CA GLN A 66 21.55 -7.60 -2.11
C GLN A 66 22.07 -8.24 -0.81
N GLY A 67 21.23 -9.08 -0.18
CA GLY A 67 21.52 -9.76 1.08
C GLY A 67 21.47 -8.88 2.34
N GLN A 68 21.30 -7.56 2.22
CA GLN A 68 21.18 -6.66 3.36
C GLN A 68 19.73 -6.55 3.84
N PRO A 69 19.44 -6.67 5.15
CA PRO A 69 18.09 -6.52 5.67
C PRO A 69 17.48 -5.15 5.36
N MET A 70 16.23 -5.14 4.93
CA MET A 70 15.46 -3.94 4.64
C MET A 70 14.10 -3.99 5.36
N ARG A 71 13.67 -2.83 5.87
CA ARG A 71 12.31 -2.60 6.37
C ARG A 71 11.76 -1.31 5.78
N GLY A 72 10.47 -1.29 5.49
CA GLY A 72 9.81 -0.13 4.91
C GLY A 72 8.36 -0.01 5.31
N ILE A 73 7.85 1.20 5.11
CA ILE A 73 6.43 1.54 5.27
C ILE A 73 5.97 2.27 4.01
N ALA A 74 4.81 1.89 3.50
CA ALA A 74 4.11 2.61 2.45
C ALA A 74 2.69 2.95 2.93
N ILE A 75 2.25 4.17 2.67
CA ILE A 75 0.90 4.63 2.99
C ILE A 75 0.18 4.90 1.67
N PHE A 76 -0.92 4.21 1.46
CA PHE A 76 -1.77 4.39 0.28
C PHE A 76 -3.04 5.10 0.68
N GLY A 77 -3.36 6.16 -0.05
CA GLY A 77 -4.61 6.91 0.03
C GLY A 77 -5.08 7.25 -1.36
N PHE A 78 -6.34 7.67 -1.47
CA PHE A 78 -6.92 8.09 -2.73
C PHE A 78 -7.62 9.42 -2.54
N ASP A 79 -7.29 10.42 -3.35
CA ASP A 79 -7.98 11.69 -3.33
C ASP A 79 -9.21 11.63 -4.24
N VAL A 80 -10.37 12.04 -3.72
CA VAL A 80 -11.60 12.17 -4.51
C VAL A 80 -11.84 13.66 -4.75
N ALA A 81 -11.52 14.11 -5.95
CA ALA A 81 -11.80 15.47 -6.41
C ALA A 81 -13.30 15.79 -6.39
#